data_AF-A0A933W3Y1-F1
#
_entry.id   AF-A0A933W3Y1-F1
#
_cell.length_a   1.000
_cell.length_b   1.000
_cell.length_c   1.000
_cell.angle_alpha   90.00
_cell.angle_beta   90.00
_cell.angle_gamma   90.00
#
_symmetry.space_group_name_H-M   'P 1'
#
loop_
_entity.id
_entity.type
_entity.pdbx_description
1 polymer ?
#
loop_
_entity_poly.entity_id
_entity_poly.type
_entity_poly.pdbx_seq_one_letter_code
_entity_poly.pdbx_strand_id
1 'polypeptide(L)'
;MTTPRTHTPPHPAAPFASLSVLRALAAQAALRFALAAVLLVPALPVRAGEADDTDLPDTTDLALNHHEVLPASAQPFRPGESLRFSVQYGFIKAGSAWLEVPEVTTWNGQPVFRLVARAESNGFFDKMYKVRNRIESFWDRDSLFSWRYFEDRHEGHFKANDTLWFDPGVREVRYKNGQKYPVPPHVQDALSAFYYTRFQALPLGGSVTFDYHASRKSAPMEVRVLGRQTVKTPAGKFNCVVIEPLLKAGGIFKNKGRLVIWLTDDERRMPVLMKSKVLIGSISVVLQEAKTPA
;
A
#
# COMPACT_ATOMS: atom_id res chain seq x y z
N MET A 1 -4.59 -71.95 -4.59
CA MET A 1 -4.69 -70.96 -3.50
C MET A 1 -4.88 -69.58 -4.14
N THR A 2 -6.12 -69.09 -4.19
CA THR A 2 -6.49 -67.79 -4.75
C THR A 2 -6.70 -66.80 -3.61
N THR A 3 -5.86 -65.77 -3.54
CA THR A 3 -6.00 -64.67 -2.57
C THR A 3 -7.17 -63.76 -2.94
N PRO A 4 -8.05 -63.36 -1.99
CA PRO A 4 -9.16 -62.46 -2.28
C PRO A 4 -8.66 -61.01 -2.40
N ARG A 5 -9.09 -60.32 -3.46
CA ARG A 5 -8.90 -58.88 -3.65
C ARG A 5 -9.76 -58.11 -2.63
N THR A 6 -9.12 -57.32 -1.79
CA THR A 6 -9.77 -56.35 -0.90
C THR A 6 -10.25 -55.14 -1.72
N HIS A 7 -11.56 -54.94 -1.79
CA HIS A 7 -12.16 -53.72 -2.32
C HIS A 7 -11.99 -52.59 -1.31
N THR A 8 -11.19 -51.58 -1.65
CA THR A 8 -11.14 -50.31 -0.91
C THR A 8 -12.32 -49.44 -1.35
N PRO A 9 -13.13 -48.88 -0.42
CA PRO A 9 -14.22 -47.98 -0.80
C PRO A 9 -13.65 -46.66 -1.35
N PRO A 10 -14.35 -46.00 -2.30
CA PRO A 10 -13.89 -44.73 -2.86
C PRO A 10 -13.84 -43.66 -1.78
N HIS A 11 -12.73 -42.91 -1.75
CA HIS A 11 -12.57 -41.71 -0.94
C HIS A 11 -13.71 -40.72 -1.25
N PRO A 12 -14.38 -40.11 -0.25
CA PRO A 12 -15.35 -39.07 -0.51
C PRO A 12 -14.66 -37.90 -1.21
N ALA A 13 -15.18 -37.50 -2.37
CA ALA A 13 -14.73 -36.31 -3.08
C ALA A 13 -14.85 -35.10 -2.15
N ALA A 14 -13.77 -34.33 -2.02
CA ALA A 14 -13.79 -33.07 -1.27
C ALA A 14 -14.88 -32.15 -1.87
N PRO A 15 -15.70 -31.48 -1.05
CA PRO A 15 -16.76 -30.63 -1.57
C PRO A 15 -16.16 -29.47 -2.38
N PHE A 16 -16.53 -29.39 -3.65
CA PHE A 16 -16.23 -28.23 -4.48
C PHE A 16 -16.96 -27.00 -3.90
N ALA A 17 -16.21 -26.00 -3.47
CA ALA A 17 -16.79 -24.72 -3.08
C ALA A 17 -17.57 -24.13 -4.28
N SER A 18 -18.81 -23.70 -4.06
CA SER A 18 -19.62 -23.12 -5.15
C SER A 18 -18.97 -21.84 -5.70
N LEU A 19 -19.23 -21.54 -6.97
CA LEU A 19 -18.68 -20.34 -7.65
C LEU A 19 -19.02 -19.03 -6.89
N SER A 20 -20.16 -19.00 -6.20
CA SER A 20 -20.59 -17.88 -5.34
C SER A 20 -19.73 -17.74 -4.07
N VAL A 21 -19.37 -18.86 -3.43
CA VAL A 21 -18.49 -18.90 -2.25
C VAL A 21 -17.05 -18.55 -2.63
N LEU A 22 -16.58 -19.03 -3.78
CA LEU A 22 -15.27 -18.65 -4.34
C LEU A 22 -15.20 -17.16 -4.69
N ARG A 23 -16.26 -16.58 -5.27
CA ARG A 23 -16.35 -15.13 -5.54
C ARG A 23 -16.41 -14.30 -4.26
N ALA A 24 -17.12 -14.76 -3.23
CA ALA A 24 -17.16 -14.08 -1.94
C ALA A 24 -15.79 -14.12 -1.23
N LEU A 25 -15.12 -15.27 -1.20
CA LEU A 25 -13.77 -15.42 -0.65
C LEU A 25 -12.73 -14.61 -1.44
N ALA A 26 -12.85 -14.58 -2.77
CA ALA A 26 -12.04 -13.72 -3.64
C ALA A 26 -12.26 -12.23 -3.35
N ALA A 27 -13.51 -11.80 -3.18
CA ALA A 27 -13.84 -10.43 -2.83
C ALA A 27 -13.34 -10.05 -1.43
N GLN A 28 -13.37 -10.97 -0.46
CA GLN A 28 -12.82 -10.78 0.89
C GLN A 28 -11.29 -10.61 0.86
N ALA A 29 -10.59 -11.50 0.15
CA ALA A 29 -9.15 -11.41 -0.03
C ALA A 29 -8.75 -10.13 -0.81
N ALA A 30 -9.49 -9.81 -1.86
CA ALA A 30 -9.27 -8.60 -2.66
C ALA A 30 -9.53 -7.32 -1.86
N LEU A 31 -10.55 -7.28 -0.99
CA LEU A 31 -10.81 -6.11 -0.16
C LEU A 31 -9.73 -5.94 0.92
N ARG A 32 -9.23 -7.03 1.52
CA ARG A 32 -8.04 -7.00 2.40
C ARG A 32 -6.81 -6.44 1.67
N PHE A 33 -6.54 -6.92 0.45
CA PHE A 33 -5.44 -6.44 -0.37
C PHE A 33 -5.63 -4.99 -0.83
N ALA A 34 -6.85 -4.58 -1.11
CA ALA A 34 -7.14 -3.24 -1.61
C ALA A 34 -6.78 -2.17 -0.59
N LEU A 35 -7.06 -2.48 0.67
CA LEU A 35 -6.65 -1.63 1.77
C LEU A 35 -5.16 -1.76 2.09
N ALA A 36 -4.59 -2.96 2.03
CA ALA A 36 -3.14 -3.15 2.21
C ALA A 36 -2.31 -2.39 1.16
N ALA A 37 -2.78 -2.32 -0.09
CA ALA A 37 -2.16 -1.60 -1.19
C ALA A 37 -2.18 -0.08 -0.98
N VAL A 38 -3.27 0.49 -0.45
CA VAL A 38 -3.35 1.90 -0.07
C VAL A 38 -2.41 2.23 1.09
N LEU A 39 -2.21 1.25 1.97
CA LEU A 39 -1.51 1.45 3.24
C LEU A 39 -0.05 0.99 3.22
N LEU A 40 0.42 0.42 2.10
CA LEU A 40 1.75 -0.20 1.97
C LEU A 40 2.09 -1.17 3.12
N VAL A 41 1.05 -1.78 3.71
CA VAL A 41 1.19 -2.79 4.76
C VAL A 41 1.30 -4.14 4.09
N PRO A 42 2.24 -5.02 4.51
CA PRO A 42 2.29 -6.38 3.99
C PRO A 42 0.95 -7.07 4.24
N ALA A 43 0.26 -7.41 3.14
CA ALA A 43 -0.93 -8.23 3.22
C ALA A 43 -0.57 -9.62 3.78
N LEU A 44 -1.52 -10.24 4.49
CA LEU A 44 -1.40 -11.65 4.86
C LEU A 44 -1.15 -12.49 3.59
N PRO A 45 -0.37 -13.59 3.69
CA PRO A 45 -0.06 -14.40 2.53
C PRO A 45 -1.35 -14.97 1.93
N VAL A 46 -1.74 -14.45 0.77
CA VAL A 46 -2.67 -15.17 -0.11
C VAL A 46 -1.86 -16.21 -0.85
N ARG A 47 -2.38 -17.44 -0.91
CA ARG A 47 -1.74 -18.54 -1.64
C ARG A 47 -1.41 -18.05 -3.05
N ALA A 48 -0.14 -18.09 -3.39
CA ALA A 48 0.36 -17.69 -4.69
C ALA A 48 -0.22 -18.63 -5.75
N GLY A 49 -1.15 -18.14 -6.55
CA GLY A 49 -1.26 -18.52 -7.94
C GLY A 49 -0.64 -17.40 -8.75
N GLU A 50 0.08 -17.75 -9.82
CA GLU A 50 0.64 -16.77 -10.75
C GLU A 50 -0.51 -15.91 -11.30
N ALA A 51 -0.52 -14.64 -10.91
CA ALA A 51 -1.47 -13.67 -11.43
C ALA A 51 -0.95 -13.20 -12.79
N ASP A 52 -1.79 -13.29 -13.82
CA ASP A 52 -1.52 -12.76 -15.16
C ASP A 52 -1.52 -11.21 -15.14
N ASP A 53 -0.40 -10.61 -15.55
CA ASP A 53 -0.03 -9.21 -15.29
C ASP A 53 -0.42 -8.23 -16.42
N THR A 54 -1.18 -8.72 -17.41
CA THR A 54 -1.52 -8.06 -18.68
C THR A 54 -2.31 -6.73 -18.60
N ASP A 55 -2.85 -6.33 -17.43
CA ASP A 55 -3.59 -5.05 -17.27
C ASP A 55 -2.84 -3.97 -16.46
N LEU A 56 -1.67 -4.29 -15.90
CA LEU A 56 -0.77 -3.29 -15.35
C LEU A 56 0.15 -2.83 -16.49
N PRO A 57 0.45 -1.53 -16.61
CA PRO A 57 1.29 -1.06 -17.71
C PRO A 57 2.58 -1.86 -17.71
N ASP A 58 2.88 -2.52 -18.82
CA ASP A 58 4.24 -2.98 -19.04
C ASP A 58 5.10 -1.75 -19.35
N THR A 59 6.40 -1.83 -19.08
CA THR A 59 7.32 -0.69 -19.28
C THR A 59 7.28 -0.13 -20.71
N THR A 60 6.82 -0.93 -21.69
CA THR A 60 6.61 -0.57 -23.08
C THR A 60 5.41 0.36 -23.35
N ASP A 61 4.45 0.49 -22.41
CA ASP A 61 3.26 1.34 -22.57
C ASP A 61 3.47 2.77 -22.03
N LEU A 62 4.66 3.06 -21.50
CA LEU A 62 4.97 4.28 -20.80
C LEU A 62 5.92 5.16 -21.62
N ALA A 63 5.67 6.47 -21.61
CA ALA A 63 6.62 7.42 -22.17
C ALA A 63 7.88 7.43 -21.28
N LEU A 64 9.01 7.05 -21.86
CA LEU A 64 10.28 6.84 -21.17
C LEU A 64 11.39 7.67 -21.81
N ASN A 65 12.02 8.52 -21.00
CA ASN A 65 13.26 9.22 -21.32
C ASN A 65 14.26 8.92 -20.19
N HIS A 66 15.16 7.96 -20.38
CA HIS A 66 16.07 7.46 -19.33
C HIS A 66 17.05 8.49 -18.75
N HIS A 67 17.16 9.68 -19.35
CA HIS A 67 18.00 10.78 -18.87
C HIS A 67 17.21 11.86 -18.09
N GLU A 68 15.90 11.73 -18.04
CA GLU A 68 15.04 12.70 -17.39
C GLU A 68 14.86 12.37 -15.91
N VAL A 69 14.98 13.38 -15.06
CA VAL A 69 14.76 13.26 -13.62
C VAL A 69 13.74 14.28 -13.20
N LEU A 70 12.62 13.84 -12.63
CA LEU A 70 11.74 14.76 -11.92
C LEU A 70 12.48 15.18 -10.63
N PRO A 71 12.80 16.48 -10.47
CA PRO A 71 13.64 16.94 -9.36
C PRO A 71 12.94 16.73 -8.02
N ALA A 72 13.71 16.57 -6.94
CA ALA A 72 13.20 16.46 -5.57
C ALA A 72 12.23 17.61 -5.25
N SER A 73 11.14 17.30 -4.55
CA SER A 73 10.15 18.30 -4.13
C SER A 73 10.41 18.69 -2.68
N ALA A 74 10.54 19.98 -2.41
CA ALA A 74 10.78 20.50 -1.06
C ALA A 74 9.52 20.50 -0.20
N GLN A 75 8.33 20.61 -0.80
CA GLN A 75 7.06 20.68 -0.08
C GLN A 75 5.91 20.06 -0.90
N PRO A 76 5.89 18.72 -1.04
CA PRO A 76 4.89 18.04 -1.87
C PRO A 76 3.47 18.10 -1.29
N PHE A 77 3.30 18.43 -0.01
CA PHE A 77 2.00 18.57 0.65
C PHE A 77 2.03 19.61 1.75
N ARG A 78 0.84 19.96 2.25
CA ARG A 78 0.66 20.91 3.37
C ARG A 78 -0.36 20.40 4.38
N PRO A 79 -0.30 20.86 5.64
CA PRO A 79 -1.34 20.63 6.62
C PRO A 79 -2.71 21.10 6.11
N GLY A 80 -3.72 20.24 6.22
CA GLY A 80 -5.04 20.39 5.62
C GLY A 80 -5.23 19.66 4.30
N GLU A 81 -4.19 19.01 3.74
CA GLU A 81 -4.33 18.14 2.57
C GLU A 81 -5.23 16.93 2.89
N SER A 82 -6.21 16.66 2.03
CA SER A 82 -7.07 15.47 2.11
C SER A 82 -7.39 14.99 0.70
N LEU A 83 -6.94 13.77 0.39
CA LEU A 83 -7.14 13.09 -0.88
C LEU A 83 -8.12 11.94 -0.66
N ARG A 84 -9.26 11.97 -1.35
CA ARG A 84 -10.31 10.95 -1.24
C ARG A 84 -10.34 10.08 -2.49
N PHE A 85 -10.41 8.77 -2.29
CA PHE A 85 -10.36 7.77 -3.34
C PHE A 85 -11.59 6.86 -3.33
N SER A 86 -11.91 6.31 -4.50
CA SER A 86 -12.80 5.17 -4.64
C SER A 86 -11.97 3.92 -4.76
N VAL A 87 -12.23 2.93 -3.91
CA VAL A 87 -11.63 1.60 -3.99
C VAL A 87 -12.53 0.73 -4.85
N GLN A 88 -11.99 0.17 -5.93
CA GLN A 88 -12.71 -0.64 -6.92
C GLN A 88 -12.09 -2.02 -7.01
N TYR A 89 -12.94 -3.05 -7.11
CA TYR A 89 -12.56 -4.42 -7.42
C TYR A 89 -13.14 -4.79 -8.79
N GLY A 90 -12.27 -4.92 -9.80
CA GLY A 90 -12.70 -4.87 -11.19
C GLY A 90 -13.51 -3.59 -11.44
N PHE A 91 -14.75 -3.75 -11.94
CA PHE A 91 -15.66 -2.63 -12.21
C PHE A 91 -16.56 -2.25 -11.02
N ILE A 92 -16.49 -2.99 -9.91
CA ILE A 92 -17.39 -2.81 -8.77
C ILE A 92 -16.72 -1.91 -7.73
N LYS A 93 -17.38 -0.83 -7.33
CA LYS A 93 -16.94 -0.03 -6.19
C LYS A 93 -17.04 -0.87 -4.91
N ALA A 94 -15.91 -1.09 -4.26
CA ALA A 94 -15.79 -1.87 -3.03
C ALA A 94 -15.79 -0.98 -1.77
N GLY A 95 -15.30 0.25 -1.88
CA GLY A 95 -15.13 1.13 -0.73
C GLY A 95 -14.60 2.51 -1.08
N SER A 96 -14.11 3.18 -0.05
CA SER A 96 -13.47 4.49 -0.12
C SER A 96 -12.18 4.49 0.69
N ALA A 97 -11.23 5.33 0.30
CA ALA A 97 -9.98 5.53 1.04
C ALA A 97 -9.64 7.01 1.13
N TRP A 98 -8.81 7.36 2.12
CA TRP A 98 -8.31 8.71 2.34
C TRP A 98 -6.82 8.68 2.66
N LEU A 99 -6.10 9.65 2.11
CA LEU A 99 -4.75 10.04 2.53
C LEU A 99 -4.81 11.49 2.95
N GLU A 100 -4.37 11.78 4.17
CA GLU A 100 -4.58 13.08 4.80
C GLU A 100 -3.33 13.52 5.56
N VAL A 101 -3.12 14.83 5.57
CA VAL A 101 -2.15 15.52 6.42
C VAL A 101 -2.94 16.54 7.23
N PRO A 102 -3.67 16.14 8.30
CA PRO A 102 -4.63 17.04 8.95
C PRO A 102 -3.97 18.29 9.55
N GLU A 103 -2.78 18.11 10.14
CA GLU A 103 -2.09 19.14 10.91
C GLU A 103 -0.58 18.89 11.00
N VAL A 104 0.16 19.94 11.37
CA VAL A 104 1.45 19.80 12.07
C VAL A 104 1.17 19.93 13.55
N THR A 105 1.61 18.94 14.33
CA THR A 105 1.49 18.90 15.79
C THR A 105 2.88 18.71 16.41
N THR A 106 2.94 18.36 17.68
CA THR A 106 4.21 18.12 18.39
C THR A 106 4.30 16.71 18.95
N TRP A 107 5.49 16.10 18.86
CA TRP A 107 5.87 14.88 19.56
C TRP A 107 7.10 15.16 20.42
N ASN A 108 6.98 15.05 21.75
CA ASN A 108 8.05 15.41 22.70
C ASN A 108 8.67 16.81 22.42
N GLY A 109 7.85 17.79 22.06
CA GLY A 109 8.27 19.14 21.72
C GLY A 109 8.81 19.32 20.29
N GLN A 110 9.01 18.25 19.52
CA GLN A 110 9.44 18.32 18.12
C GLN A 110 8.25 18.46 17.18
N PRO A 111 8.33 19.32 16.14
CA PRO A 111 7.26 19.47 15.16
C PRO A 111 7.15 18.22 14.28
N VAL A 112 5.94 17.68 14.16
CA VAL A 112 5.67 16.49 13.35
C VAL A 112 4.46 16.71 12.44
N PHE A 113 4.55 16.22 11.21
CA PHE A 113 3.36 15.97 10.41
C PHE A 113 2.58 14.81 11.03
N ARG A 114 1.27 15.02 11.23
CA ARG A 114 0.37 13.91 11.48
C ARG A 114 -0.12 13.39 10.13
N LEU A 115 0.41 12.26 9.70
CA LEU A 115 -0.03 11.59 8.48
C LEU A 115 -1.13 10.61 8.85
N VAL A 116 -2.24 10.63 8.11
CA VAL A 116 -3.37 9.73 8.35
C VAL A 116 -3.76 9.04 7.06
N ALA A 117 -3.97 7.74 7.13
CA ALA A 117 -4.60 6.98 6.06
C ALA A 117 -5.80 6.21 6.61
N ARG A 118 -6.91 6.24 5.86
CA ARG A 118 -8.15 5.55 6.23
C ARG A 118 -8.67 4.79 5.05
N ALA A 119 -9.31 3.66 5.30
CA ALA A 119 -10.15 3.06 4.28
C ALA A 119 -11.29 2.26 4.86
N GLU A 120 -12.40 2.27 4.12
CA GLU A 120 -13.65 1.65 4.52
C GLU A 120 -14.33 0.97 3.34
N SER A 121 -14.95 -0.17 3.60
CA SER A 121 -15.88 -0.79 2.64
C SER A 121 -17.20 -0.01 2.57
N ASN A 122 -17.87 -0.09 1.42
CA ASN A 122 -19.19 0.51 1.25
C ASN A 122 -20.31 -0.37 1.83
N GLY A 123 -21.54 0.14 1.87
CA GLY A 123 -22.66 -0.57 2.49
C GLY A 123 -23.02 -1.94 1.87
N PHE A 124 -22.74 -2.16 0.58
CA PHE A 124 -22.94 -3.47 -0.06
C PHE A 124 -21.88 -4.48 0.42
N PHE A 125 -20.61 -4.08 0.44
CA PHE A 125 -19.51 -4.95 0.89
C PHE A 125 -19.43 -5.08 2.41
N ASP A 126 -19.92 -4.10 3.18
CA ASP A 126 -19.96 -4.14 4.65
C ASP A 126 -20.66 -5.39 5.18
N LYS A 127 -21.73 -5.84 4.51
CA LYS A 127 -22.52 -7.00 4.92
C LYS A 127 -21.79 -8.32 4.70
N MET A 128 -20.90 -8.38 3.71
CA MET A 128 -20.11 -9.58 3.38
C MET A 128 -18.76 -9.57 4.11
N TYR A 129 -18.14 -8.41 4.18
CA TYR A 129 -16.80 -8.21 4.72
C TYR A 129 -16.54 -6.74 5.05
N LYS A 130 -16.91 -6.35 6.27
CA LYS A 130 -16.71 -4.99 6.76
C LYS A 130 -15.23 -4.67 6.93
N VAL A 131 -14.79 -3.55 6.37
CA VAL A 131 -13.46 -3.01 6.60
C VAL A 131 -13.54 -1.61 7.15
N ARG A 132 -12.82 -1.35 8.25
CA ARG A 132 -12.57 -0.04 8.84
C ARG A 132 -11.12 -0.03 9.32
N ASN A 133 -10.23 0.50 8.47
CA ASN A 133 -8.81 0.60 8.79
C ASN A 133 -8.41 2.04 8.95
N ARG A 134 -7.49 2.28 9.88
CA ARG A 134 -6.86 3.56 10.12
C ARG A 134 -5.39 3.35 10.43
N ILE A 135 -4.54 4.13 9.76
CA ILE A 135 -3.12 4.24 10.07
C ILE A 135 -2.82 5.69 10.38
N GLU A 136 -1.95 5.90 11.36
CA GLU A 136 -1.35 7.20 11.64
C GLU A 136 0.16 7.07 11.75
N SER A 137 0.87 8.06 11.18
CA SER A 137 2.29 8.25 11.42
C SER A 137 2.53 9.67 11.95
N PHE A 138 3.27 9.76 13.05
CA PHE A 138 3.80 11.01 13.59
C PHE A 138 5.20 11.13 13.00
N TRP A 139 5.32 11.92 11.95
CA TRP A 139 6.49 11.96 11.10
C TRP A 139 7.21 13.29 11.27
N ASP A 140 8.49 13.25 11.61
CA ASP A 140 9.30 14.43 11.87
C ASP A 140 9.26 15.39 10.68
N ARG A 141 8.92 16.65 10.93
CA ARG A 141 8.69 17.64 9.87
C ARG A 141 9.96 17.95 9.10
N ASP A 142 11.10 18.00 9.78
CA ASP A 142 12.34 18.55 9.24
C ASP A 142 13.32 17.43 8.87
N SER A 143 13.42 16.41 9.72
CA SER A 143 14.35 15.29 9.54
C SER A 143 13.73 14.06 8.84
N LEU A 144 12.42 14.12 8.56
CA LEU A 144 11.68 13.14 7.75
C LEU A 144 11.81 11.68 8.22
N PHE A 145 11.73 11.44 9.54
CA PHE A 145 11.70 10.09 10.10
C PHE A 145 10.49 9.90 11.02
N SER A 146 10.08 8.66 11.24
CA SER A 146 8.92 8.37 12.07
C SER A 146 9.26 8.41 13.56
N TRP A 147 8.43 9.07 14.36
CA TRP A 147 8.46 8.99 15.82
C TRP A 147 7.51 7.91 16.33
N ARG A 148 6.33 7.83 15.74
CA ARG A 148 5.29 6.86 16.11
C ARG A 148 4.51 6.43 14.90
N TYR A 149 4.30 5.12 14.78
CA TYR A 149 3.34 4.54 13.86
C TYR A 149 2.23 3.85 14.65
N PHE A 150 0.99 3.99 14.20
CA PHE A 150 -0.18 3.36 14.78
C PHE A 150 -1.05 2.78 13.68
N GLU A 151 -1.51 1.55 13.88
CA GLU A 151 -2.53 0.94 13.04
C GLU A 151 -3.69 0.40 13.88
N ASP A 152 -4.90 0.61 13.38
CA ASP A 152 -6.12 -0.02 13.85
C ASP A 152 -6.85 -0.62 12.65
N ARG A 153 -6.96 -1.94 12.63
CA ARG A 153 -7.52 -2.71 11.53
C ARG A 153 -8.72 -3.50 12.00
N HIS A 154 -9.88 -3.22 11.41
CA HIS A 154 -11.09 -4.01 11.58
C HIS A 154 -11.51 -4.55 10.22
N GLU A 155 -11.28 -5.83 9.98
CA GLU A 155 -11.51 -6.48 8.68
C GLU A 155 -12.29 -7.78 8.88
N GLY A 156 -13.60 -7.75 8.63
CA GLY A 156 -14.52 -8.84 8.93
C GLY A 156 -14.48 -9.20 10.42
N HIS A 157 -14.04 -10.42 10.72
CA HIS A 157 -13.82 -10.89 12.09
C HIS A 157 -12.41 -10.60 12.62
N PHE A 158 -11.48 -10.18 11.76
CA PHE A 158 -10.14 -9.83 12.17
C PHE A 158 -10.11 -8.43 12.78
N LYS A 159 -9.54 -8.31 13.97
CA LYS A 159 -9.27 -7.03 14.61
C LYS A 159 -7.83 -7.05 15.11
N ALA A 160 -7.06 -6.03 14.76
CA ALA A 160 -5.72 -5.85 15.26
C ALA A 160 -5.43 -4.38 15.46
N ASN A 161 -4.78 -4.04 16.58
CA ASN A 161 -4.17 -2.75 16.77
C ASN A 161 -2.70 -2.92 17.11
N ASP A 162 -1.85 -2.14 16.47
CA ASP A 162 -0.42 -2.14 16.75
C ASP A 162 0.08 -0.70 16.90
N THR A 163 1.16 -0.54 17.65
CA THR A 163 1.83 0.73 17.84
C THR A 163 3.32 0.50 17.90
N LEU A 164 4.04 1.26 17.07
CA LEU A 164 5.48 1.26 17.02
C LEU A 164 5.95 2.64 17.47
N TRP A 165 6.90 2.67 18.40
CA TRP A 165 7.63 3.88 18.78
C TRP A 165 9.06 3.75 18.32
N PHE A 166 9.49 4.68 17.49
CA PHE A 166 10.84 4.74 16.98
C PHE A 166 11.66 5.67 17.87
N ASP A 167 12.89 5.25 18.16
CA ASP A 167 13.87 6.03 18.87
C ASP A 167 15.13 6.15 17.99
N PRO A 168 15.30 7.27 17.27
CA PRO A 168 16.44 7.51 16.41
C PRO A 168 17.76 7.61 17.18
N GLY A 169 17.72 8.05 18.44
CA GLY A 169 18.90 8.24 19.27
C GLY A 169 19.56 6.91 19.62
N VAL A 170 18.75 5.89 19.91
CA VAL A 170 19.22 4.53 20.21
C VAL A 170 19.13 3.57 19.02
N ARG A 171 18.60 4.03 17.87
CA ARG A 171 18.42 3.24 16.63
C ARG A 171 17.57 1.98 16.84
N GLU A 172 16.45 2.14 17.54
CA GLU A 172 15.54 1.05 17.88
C GLU A 172 14.09 1.42 17.57
N VAL A 173 13.27 0.42 17.26
CA VAL A 173 11.81 0.52 17.30
C VAL A 173 11.25 -0.43 18.34
N ARG A 174 10.38 0.11 19.20
CA ARG A 174 9.64 -0.64 20.22
C ARG A 174 8.20 -0.87 19.76
N TYR A 175 7.76 -2.12 19.84
CA TYR A 175 6.39 -2.53 19.54
C TYR A 175 5.51 -2.45 20.81
N LYS A 176 4.19 -2.36 20.62
CA LYS A 176 3.19 -2.33 21.70
C LYS A 176 3.31 -3.49 22.70
N ASN A 177 3.76 -4.65 22.23
CA ASN A 177 3.99 -5.83 23.07
C ASN A 177 5.33 -5.81 23.83
N GLY A 178 6.08 -4.71 23.78
CA GLY A 178 7.37 -4.55 24.46
C GLY A 178 8.57 -5.08 23.68
N GLN A 179 8.37 -5.77 22.56
CA GLN A 179 9.48 -6.23 21.71
C GLN A 179 10.19 -5.06 21.06
N LYS A 180 11.49 -5.23 20.85
CA LYS A 180 12.40 -4.20 20.37
C LYS A 180 13.21 -4.75 19.21
N TYR A 181 13.42 -3.93 18.19
CA TYR A 181 14.18 -4.30 17.00
C TYR A 181 15.10 -3.16 16.58
N PRO A 182 16.32 -3.45 16.11
CA PRO A 182 17.20 -2.42 15.58
C PRO A 182 16.64 -1.84 14.29
N VAL A 183 16.87 -0.54 14.08
CA VAL A 183 16.49 0.15 12.84
C VAL A 183 17.63 1.01 12.29
N PRO A 184 17.75 1.12 10.96
CA PRO A 184 18.64 2.10 10.34
C PRO A 184 18.22 3.55 10.68
N PRO A 185 19.15 4.51 10.58
CA PRO A 185 18.81 5.93 10.61
C PRO A 185 17.78 6.29 9.53
N HIS A 186 16.84 7.19 9.83
CA HIS A 186 15.82 7.68 8.89
C HIS A 186 14.96 6.59 8.23
N VAL A 187 14.82 5.43 8.89
CA VAL A 187 13.92 4.38 8.43
C VAL A 187 12.48 4.92 8.36
N GLN A 188 11.76 4.53 7.32
CA GLN A 188 10.35 4.90 7.14
C GLN A 188 9.44 3.77 7.65
N ASP A 189 8.32 4.14 8.24
CA ASP A 189 7.19 3.23 8.48
C ASP A 189 6.32 3.04 7.22
N ALA A 190 5.26 2.24 7.34
CA ALA A 190 4.37 1.90 6.23
C ALA A 190 3.73 3.12 5.54
N LEU A 191 3.32 4.13 6.30
CA LEU A 191 2.65 5.31 5.75
C LEU A 191 3.65 6.41 5.35
N SER A 192 4.64 6.67 6.20
CA SER A 192 5.69 7.66 5.92
C SER A 192 6.51 7.31 4.68
N ALA A 193 6.75 6.04 4.36
CA ALA A 193 7.44 5.64 3.12
C ALA A 193 6.75 6.16 1.86
N PHE A 194 5.41 6.14 1.85
CA PHE A 194 4.62 6.72 0.76
C PHE A 194 4.85 8.23 0.63
N TYR A 195 4.77 8.95 1.75
CA TYR A 195 4.95 10.40 1.77
C TYR A 195 6.40 10.82 1.50
N TYR A 196 7.39 10.07 2.00
CA TYR A 196 8.81 10.28 1.75
C TYR A 196 9.16 10.19 0.27
N THR A 197 8.55 9.24 -0.46
CA THR A 197 8.68 9.12 -1.92
C THR A 197 8.30 10.42 -2.64
N ARG A 198 7.32 11.18 -2.12
CA ARG A 198 6.92 12.47 -2.70
C ARG A 198 8.00 13.56 -2.58
N PHE A 199 9.00 13.40 -1.71
CA PHE A 199 10.13 14.35 -1.61
C PHE A 199 11.28 13.99 -2.56
N GLN A 200 11.43 12.72 -2.96
CA GLN A 200 12.66 12.23 -3.61
C GLN A 200 12.83 12.70 -5.05
N ALA A 201 14.04 12.84 -5.59
CA ALA A 201 14.17 12.94 -7.05
C ALA A 201 13.67 11.63 -7.70
N LEU A 202 12.87 11.69 -8.77
CA LEU A 202 12.35 10.51 -9.46
C LEU A 202 12.99 10.39 -10.86
N PRO A 203 14.09 9.63 -11.01
CA PRO A 203 14.76 9.42 -12.29
C PRO A 203 13.94 8.48 -13.17
N LEU A 204 13.42 8.93 -14.32
CA LEU A 204 12.60 8.10 -15.19
C LEU A 204 13.40 6.89 -15.72
N GLY A 205 12.81 5.69 -15.63
CA GLY A 205 13.48 4.42 -15.91
C GLY A 205 14.52 3.99 -14.87
N GLY A 206 14.75 4.79 -13.83
CA GLY A 206 15.63 4.48 -12.71
C GLY A 206 14.86 4.10 -11.45
N SER A 207 15.52 4.21 -10.29
CA SER A 207 14.89 3.97 -9.00
C SER A 207 15.47 4.84 -7.88
N VAL A 208 14.71 4.92 -6.79
CA VAL A 208 15.14 5.50 -5.51
C VAL A 208 15.13 4.39 -4.47
N THR A 209 16.08 4.39 -3.54
CA THR A 209 16.12 3.40 -2.45
C THR A 209 16.21 4.10 -1.10
N PHE A 210 15.44 3.60 -0.13
CA PHE A 210 15.51 4.03 1.27
C PHE A 210 15.10 2.88 2.21
N ASP A 211 15.45 2.99 3.48
CA ASP A 211 15.14 1.95 4.46
C ASP A 211 13.68 2.04 4.94
N TYR A 212 13.07 0.87 5.08
CA TYR A 212 11.68 0.69 5.46
C TYR A 212 11.57 -0.34 6.59
N HIS A 213 10.76 -0.06 7.60
CA HIS A 213 10.49 -0.97 8.71
C HIS A 213 9.06 -1.50 8.68
N ALA A 214 8.90 -2.82 8.58
CA ALA A 214 7.63 -3.49 8.83
C ALA A 214 7.85 -4.93 9.27
N SER A 215 6.83 -5.52 9.89
CA SER A 215 6.85 -6.94 10.29
C SER A 215 8.12 -7.31 11.07
N ARG A 216 8.54 -6.44 12.00
CA ARG A 216 9.68 -6.63 12.91
C ARG A 216 11.05 -6.66 12.21
N LYS A 217 11.13 -6.19 10.97
CA LYS A 217 12.37 -6.13 10.20
C LYS A 217 12.49 -4.83 9.44
N SER A 218 13.71 -4.33 9.36
CA SER A 218 14.07 -3.23 8.47
C SER A 218 14.72 -3.81 7.21
N ALA A 219 14.35 -3.30 6.05
CA ALA A 219 14.93 -3.67 4.77
C ALA A 219 14.90 -2.49 3.80
N PRO A 220 15.81 -2.44 2.81
CA PRO A 220 15.71 -1.47 1.73
C PRO A 220 14.43 -1.68 0.92
N MET A 221 13.72 -0.58 0.69
CA MET A 221 12.65 -0.45 -0.30
C MET A 221 13.23 0.21 -1.55
N GLU A 222 13.05 -0.41 -2.70
CA GLU A 222 13.33 0.20 -4.00
C GLU A 222 12.02 0.74 -4.57
N VAL A 223 11.98 2.00 -4.96
CA VAL A 223 10.88 2.60 -5.72
C VAL A 223 11.36 2.80 -7.15
N ARG A 224 10.89 1.94 -8.06
CA ARG A 224 11.17 2.08 -9.50
C ARG A 224 10.30 3.17 -10.08
N VAL A 225 10.87 3.94 -10.98
CA VAL A 225 10.18 5.02 -11.69
C VAL A 225 10.01 4.57 -13.13
N LEU A 226 8.82 4.09 -13.47
CA LEU A 226 8.57 3.34 -14.70
C LEU A 226 8.41 4.21 -15.94
N GLY A 227 8.06 5.49 -15.79
CA GLY A 227 7.85 6.42 -16.91
C GLY A 227 6.70 7.38 -16.64
N ARG A 228 6.16 7.97 -17.71
CA ARG A 228 5.04 8.93 -17.65
C ARG A 228 3.78 8.36 -18.29
N GLN A 229 2.64 8.73 -17.72
CA GLN A 229 1.32 8.45 -18.31
C GLN A 229 0.30 9.52 -17.92
N THR A 230 -0.56 9.89 -18.85
CA THR A 230 -1.70 10.76 -18.55
C THR A 230 -2.88 9.92 -18.04
N VAL A 231 -3.40 10.28 -16.86
CA VAL A 231 -4.53 9.58 -16.22
C VAL A 231 -5.72 10.53 -16.10
N LYS A 232 -6.92 10.01 -16.40
CA LYS A 232 -8.20 10.69 -16.14
C LYS A 232 -8.88 10.04 -14.95
N THR A 233 -9.35 10.86 -14.02
CA THR A 233 -10.15 10.45 -12.85
C THR A 233 -11.32 11.43 -12.69
N PRO A 234 -12.28 11.14 -11.79
CA PRO A 234 -13.31 12.12 -11.45
C PRO A 234 -12.77 13.45 -10.89
N ALA A 235 -11.56 13.46 -10.33
CA ALA A 235 -10.91 14.68 -9.85
C ALA A 235 -10.26 15.51 -10.97
N GLY A 236 -10.13 14.98 -12.19
CA GLY A 236 -9.53 15.70 -13.32
C GLY A 236 -8.66 14.83 -14.23
N LYS A 237 -7.92 15.50 -15.12
CA LYS A 237 -6.92 14.88 -16.01
C LYS A 237 -5.53 15.31 -15.57
N PHE A 238 -4.64 14.36 -15.35
CA PHE A 238 -3.31 14.60 -14.78
C PHE A 238 -2.23 13.96 -15.66
N ASN A 239 -1.15 14.69 -15.91
CA ASN A 239 0.11 14.06 -16.29
C ASN A 239 0.70 13.43 -15.03
N CYS A 240 1.25 12.22 -15.14
CA CYS A 240 1.72 11.48 -13.99
C CYS A 240 3.08 10.84 -14.27
N VAL A 241 3.90 10.73 -13.22
CA VAL A 241 4.98 9.75 -13.13
C VAL A 241 4.42 8.46 -12.52
N VAL A 242 4.78 7.34 -13.12
CA VAL A 242 4.35 6.00 -12.69
C VAL A 242 5.48 5.36 -11.89
N ILE A 243 5.16 4.86 -10.69
CA ILE A 243 6.14 4.23 -9.79
C ILE A 243 5.68 2.85 -9.33
N GLU A 244 6.65 2.01 -8.98
CA GLU A 244 6.44 0.67 -8.43
C GLU A 244 7.35 0.46 -7.21
N PRO A 245 6.80 0.41 -5.98
CA PRO A 245 7.56 0.10 -4.77
C PRO A 245 7.79 -1.41 -4.62
N LEU A 246 9.02 -1.78 -4.27
CA LEU A 246 9.52 -3.15 -4.17
C LEU A 246 10.24 -3.37 -2.85
N LEU A 247 9.90 -4.45 -2.14
CA LEU A 247 10.56 -4.84 -0.88
C LEU A 247 11.63 -5.90 -1.10
N LYS A 248 12.81 -5.69 -0.52
CA LYS A 248 13.89 -6.68 -0.54
C LYS A 248 13.62 -7.79 0.48
N ALA A 249 13.47 -9.03 0.03
CA ALA A 249 13.29 -10.21 0.88
C ALA A 249 14.33 -11.29 0.54
N GLY A 250 15.35 -11.43 1.39
CA GLY A 250 16.38 -12.46 1.25
C GLY A 250 17.35 -12.19 0.09
N GLY A 251 17.81 -10.94 -0.06
CA GLY A 251 18.75 -10.54 -1.12
C GLY A 251 18.10 -10.21 -2.47
N ILE A 252 16.86 -10.67 -2.68
CA ILE A 252 16.09 -10.49 -3.92
C ILE A 252 14.87 -9.61 -3.63
N PHE A 253 14.54 -8.67 -4.52
CA PHE A 253 13.26 -7.94 -4.45
C PHE A 253 12.11 -8.90 -4.80
N LYS A 254 11.16 -9.08 -3.87
CA LYS A 254 10.02 -9.99 -4.07
C LYS A 254 8.70 -9.22 -4.14
N ASN A 255 7.94 -9.46 -5.21
CA ASN A 255 6.58 -8.95 -5.35
C ASN A 255 5.58 -9.88 -4.66
N LYS A 256 5.16 -9.53 -3.45
CA LYS A 256 3.92 -10.09 -2.87
C LYS A 256 2.73 -9.26 -3.38
N GLY A 257 2.44 -9.41 -4.68
CA GLY A 257 1.48 -8.58 -5.41
C GLY A 257 2.14 -7.32 -5.98
N ARG A 258 1.99 -7.11 -7.29
CA ARG A 258 2.50 -5.91 -7.98
C ARG A 258 1.60 -4.72 -7.62
N LEU A 259 2.21 -3.60 -7.19
CA LEU A 259 1.53 -2.34 -6.89
C LEU A 259 2.13 -1.27 -7.79
N VAL A 260 1.29 -0.62 -8.60
CA VAL A 260 1.69 0.51 -9.44
C VAL A 260 0.94 1.75 -8.98
N ILE A 261 1.65 2.87 -8.87
CA ILE A 261 1.13 4.14 -8.36
C ILE A 261 1.41 5.24 -9.37
N TRP A 262 0.40 6.04 -9.69
CA TRP A 262 0.51 7.22 -10.52
C TRP A 262 0.50 8.45 -9.63
N LEU A 263 1.62 9.18 -9.60
CA LEU A 263 1.78 10.45 -8.90
C LEU A 263 1.70 11.60 -9.89
N THR A 264 1.07 12.72 -9.53
CA THR A 264 1.02 13.89 -10.41
C THR A 264 2.40 14.37 -10.82
N ASP A 265 2.44 14.75 -12.09
CA ASP A 265 3.48 15.41 -12.85
C ASP A 265 3.91 16.81 -12.39
N ASP A 266 3.92 17.07 -11.09
CA ASP A 266 4.12 18.40 -10.51
C ASP A 266 4.84 18.32 -9.15
N GLU A 267 5.06 19.47 -8.52
CA GLU A 267 5.69 19.54 -7.20
C GLU A 267 4.91 18.80 -6.10
N ARG A 268 3.58 18.65 -6.26
CA ARG A 268 2.70 18.07 -5.23
C ARG A 268 2.79 16.55 -5.20
N ARG A 269 2.96 15.94 -6.37
CA ARG A 269 3.07 14.49 -6.55
C ARG A 269 1.96 13.72 -5.84
N MET A 270 0.74 14.21 -6.03
CA MET A 270 -0.44 13.61 -5.45
C MET A 270 -0.67 12.25 -6.11
N PRO A 271 -0.92 11.17 -5.35
CA PRO A 271 -1.42 9.94 -5.93
C PRO A 271 -2.78 10.18 -6.58
N VAL A 272 -2.91 9.83 -7.86
CA VAL A 272 -4.18 9.93 -8.60
C VAL A 272 -4.80 8.56 -8.88
N LEU A 273 -3.97 7.54 -8.97
CA LEU A 273 -4.37 6.15 -9.23
C LEU A 273 -3.37 5.21 -8.56
N MET A 274 -3.89 4.15 -7.94
CA MET A 274 -3.10 3.00 -7.55
C MET A 274 -3.76 1.76 -8.11
N LYS A 275 -2.97 0.84 -8.65
CA LYS A 275 -3.47 -0.46 -9.13
C LYS A 275 -2.66 -1.60 -8.52
N SER A 276 -3.37 -2.63 -8.10
CA SER A 276 -2.76 -3.89 -7.66
C SER A 276 -3.50 -5.08 -8.27
N LYS A 277 -2.74 -6.06 -8.76
CA LYS A 277 -3.27 -7.36 -9.17
C LYS A 277 -3.29 -8.30 -7.98
N VAL A 278 -4.43 -8.97 -7.80
CA VAL A 278 -4.62 -10.00 -6.78
C VAL A 278 -4.96 -11.32 -7.47
N LEU A 279 -4.91 -12.42 -6.73
CA LEU A 279 -5.10 -13.78 -7.26
C LEU A 279 -6.33 -13.92 -8.17
N ILE A 280 -7.41 -13.20 -7.86
CA ILE A 280 -8.62 -13.15 -8.68
C ILE A 280 -8.99 -11.68 -8.83
N GLY A 281 -8.81 -11.12 -10.04
CA GLY A 281 -9.17 -9.75 -10.37
C GLY A 281 -8.08 -8.70 -10.10
N SER A 282 -8.49 -7.44 -10.17
CA SER A 282 -7.62 -6.29 -9.92
C SER A 282 -8.30 -5.31 -8.97
N ILE A 283 -7.48 -4.58 -8.23
CA ILE A 283 -7.92 -3.48 -7.40
C ILE A 283 -7.43 -2.20 -8.03
N SER A 284 -8.33 -1.23 -8.14
CA SER A 284 -8.00 0.14 -8.53
C SER A 284 -8.45 1.11 -7.45
N VAL A 285 -7.57 2.01 -7.04
CA VAL A 285 -7.86 3.07 -6.08
C VAL A 285 -7.75 4.39 -6.82
N VAL A 286 -8.90 4.97 -7.14
CA VAL A 286 -9.02 6.07 -8.11
C VAL A 286 -9.37 7.36 -7.37
N LEU A 287 -8.55 8.40 -7.53
CA LEU A 287 -8.78 9.70 -6.91
C LEU A 287 -10.14 10.27 -7.33
N GLN A 288 -10.94 10.64 -6.35
CA GLN A 288 -12.26 11.24 -6.54
C GLN A 288 -12.23 12.74 -6.30
N GLU A 289 -11.47 13.16 -5.30
CA GLU A 289 -11.44 14.54 -4.83
C GLU A 289 -10.08 14.81 -4.17
N ALA A 290 -9.51 15.98 -4.45
CA ALA A 290 -8.27 16.45 -3.83
C ALA A 290 -8.51 17.82 -3.21
N LYS A 291 -8.51 17.88 -1.88
CA LYS A 291 -8.47 19.14 -1.13
C LYS A 291 -7.01 19.45 -0.84
N THR A 292 -6.48 20.49 -1.48
CA THR A 292 -5.12 20.98 -1.26
C THR A 292 -5.20 22.41 -0.71
N PRO A 293 -4.62 22.69 0.46
CA PRO A 293 -4.44 24.05 0.94
C PRO A 293 -3.63 24.88 -0.07
N ALA A 294 -3.89 26.20 -0.11
CA ALA A 294 -3.15 27.13 -0.95
C ALA A 294 -1.65 27.18 -0.62
#